data_AF-A0A093Z327-F1
#
_entry.id   AF-A0A093Z327-F1
#
_cell.length_a   1.000
_cell.length_b   1.000
_cell.length_c   1.000
_cell.angle_alpha   90.00
_cell.angle_beta   90.00
_cell.angle_gamma   90.00
#
_symmetry.space_group_name_H-M   'P 1'
#
loop_
_entity.id
_entity.type
_entity.pdbx_description
1 polymer ?
#
loop_
_entity_poly.entity_id
_entity_poly.type
_entity_poly.pdbx_seq_one_letter_code
_entity_poly.pdbx_strand_id
1 'polypeptide(L)'
;MGVAGSHDSSLPRRAPRLVEDRAVHAAHPIEPVCTGLSGVYRHMGGFVSVYEGWETSRLMDAGLDPYQRAIAAKFVVHFIGDIHQPLHTEGLLRGGNGIKVRFNGRNSNLHSVWDSAIAEHLIGGYTPALAQKWAGDLLGDVEGGLYSPLVDGWREGVTLADVEGSVMRWAGESNRLVCEVVVPEGGWETLEGKDLSGDYYDQAIGAVEMQVARAGVRLAEWLDLVAGGEREEL
;
A
#
# COMPACT_ATOMS: atom_id res chain seq x y z
N MET A 1 -12.68 11.77 35.59
CA MET A 1 -13.40 12.12 34.35
C MET A 1 -12.37 12.70 33.38
N GLY A 2 -11.79 11.85 32.53
CA GLY A 2 -10.84 12.28 31.50
C GLY A 2 -11.61 12.53 30.22
N VAL A 3 -11.48 13.73 29.67
CA VAL A 3 -12.11 14.12 28.41
C VAL A 3 -11.38 13.39 27.28
N ALA A 4 -12.09 12.53 26.57
CA ALA A 4 -11.64 12.01 25.29
C ALA A 4 -11.55 13.19 24.32
N GLY A 5 -10.35 13.46 23.80
CA GLY A 5 -10.17 14.42 22.72
C GLY A 5 -10.89 13.88 21.49
N SER A 6 -12.01 14.50 21.13
CA SER A 6 -12.62 14.34 19.82
C SER A 6 -11.66 14.94 18.80
N HIS A 7 -10.98 14.08 18.02
CA HIS A 7 -10.33 14.56 16.82
C HIS A 7 -11.40 15.00 15.82
N ASP A 8 -11.30 16.27 15.47
CA ASP A 8 -12.15 16.93 14.49
C ASP A 8 -11.78 16.41 13.10
N SER A 9 -12.69 15.67 12.48
CA SER A 9 -12.55 15.12 11.12
C SER A 9 -12.66 16.20 10.04
N SER A 10 -12.65 17.49 10.41
CA SER A 10 -12.78 18.64 9.52
C SER A 10 -11.45 19.14 8.94
N LEU A 11 -10.31 18.52 9.24
CA LEU A 11 -9.06 18.90 8.57
C LEU A 11 -9.14 18.48 7.09
N PRO A 12 -8.96 19.41 6.14
CA PRO A 12 -9.06 19.08 4.72
C PRO A 12 -7.97 18.06 4.37
N ARG A 13 -8.39 16.89 3.86
CA ARG A 13 -7.49 15.88 3.30
C ARG A 13 -6.61 16.55 2.24
N ARG A 14 -5.30 16.55 2.46
CA ARG A 14 -4.32 17.08 1.51
C ARG A 14 -3.68 15.91 0.78
N ALA A 15 -3.54 16.02 -0.53
CA ALA A 15 -2.72 15.08 -1.29
C ALA A 15 -1.33 14.98 -0.64
N PRO A 16 -0.73 13.79 -0.56
CA PRO A 16 0.64 13.66 -0.11
C PRO A 16 1.52 14.61 -0.95
N ARG A 17 2.35 15.42 -0.29
CA ARG A 17 3.37 16.20 -0.98
C ARG A 17 4.43 15.22 -1.46
N LEU A 18 4.23 14.64 -2.65
CA LEU A 18 5.29 13.93 -3.36
C LEU A 18 6.43 14.93 -3.57
N VAL A 19 7.58 14.64 -2.97
CA VAL A 19 8.76 15.49 -3.13
C VAL A 19 9.33 15.18 -4.51
N GLU A 20 9.09 16.04 -5.49
CA GLU A 20 9.76 15.93 -6.78
C GLU A 20 11.29 15.92 -6.58
N ASP A 21 11.91 14.83 -7.02
CA ASP A 21 13.34 14.68 -7.34
C ASP A 21 14.35 15.06 -6.24
N ARG A 22 14.16 14.54 -5.02
CA ARG A 22 15.28 14.44 -4.05
C ARG A 22 15.93 13.06 -4.16
N ALA A 23 16.96 12.98 -5.00
CA ALA A 23 17.99 11.98 -4.86
C ALA A 23 18.60 12.10 -3.45
N VAL A 24 18.24 11.21 -2.53
CA VAL A 24 18.80 11.17 -1.17
C VAL A 24 20.24 10.67 -1.27
N HIS A 25 21.16 11.58 -1.54
CA HIS A 25 22.59 11.39 -1.29
C HIS A 25 22.86 11.57 0.21
N ALA A 26 22.41 10.63 1.03
CA ALA A 26 22.89 10.49 2.39
C ALA A 26 23.63 9.14 2.47
N ALA A 27 24.96 9.22 2.41
CA ALA A 27 25.84 8.07 2.59
C ALA A 27 25.81 7.63 4.06
N HIS A 28 24.86 6.77 4.41
CA HIS A 28 24.93 5.95 5.61
C HIS A 28 25.57 4.59 5.25
N PRO A 29 26.45 4.02 6.08
CA PRO A 29 27.11 2.74 5.83
C PRO A 29 26.20 1.51 6.03
N ILE A 30 24.89 1.71 6.03
CA ILE A 30 23.86 0.68 6.15
C ILE A 30 23.11 0.69 4.81
N GLU A 31 22.73 -0.47 4.29
CA GLU A 31 22.08 -0.61 2.97
C GLU A 31 21.05 0.51 2.71
N PRO A 32 20.99 1.06 1.47
CA PRO A 32 20.10 2.17 1.20
C PRO A 32 18.66 1.74 1.52
N VAL A 33 18.03 2.50 2.43
CA VAL A 33 16.68 2.30 2.95
C VAL A 33 15.63 2.19 1.84
N CYS A 34 15.92 2.74 0.66
CA CYS A 34 15.22 2.38 -0.57
C CYS A 34 16.20 1.72 -1.52
N THR A 35 15.85 0.51 -1.91
CA THR A 35 16.58 -0.20 -2.93
C THR A 35 15.92 0.07 -4.28
N GLY A 36 16.70 0.23 -5.35
CA GLY A 36 16.13 0.24 -6.70
C GLY A 36 15.34 -1.05 -6.98
N LEU A 37 14.70 -1.17 -8.15
CA LEU A 37 13.88 -2.35 -8.50
C LEU A 37 14.55 -3.70 -8.21
N SER A 38 15.89 -3.78 -8.32
CA SER A 38 16.68 -4.97 -7.99
C SER A 38 16.67 -5.37 -6.51
N GLY A 39 16.51 -4.43 -5.58
CA GLY A 39 16.29 -4.77 -4.19
C GLY A 39 14.83 -5.03 -3.86
N VAL A 40 13.86 -4.31 -4.46
CA VAL A 40 12.43 -4.67 -4.34
C VAL A 40 12.18 -6.13 -4.75
N TYR A 41 12.80 -6.55 -5.86
CA TYR A 41 12.72 -7.92 -6.37
C TYR A 41 13.33 -8.97 -5.41
N ARG A 42 14.37 -8.60 -4.64
CA ARG A 42 15.02 -9.51 -3.67
C ARG A 42 14.25 -9.64 -2.35
N HIS A 43 13.20 -8.85 -2.14
CA HIS A 43 12.41 -8.85 -0.92
C HIS A 43 10.97 -9.33 -1.18
N MET A 44 10.06 -9.08 -0.24
CA MET A 44 8.67 -9.54 -0.29
C MET A 44 7.93 -9.09 -1.56
N GLY A 45 8.32 -7.97 -2.18
CA GLY A 45 7.80 -7.55 -3.49
C GLY A 45 8.01 -8.57 -4.62
N GLY A 46 9.17 -9.24 -4.67
CA GLY A 46 9.42 -10.32 -5.63
C GLY A 46 8.59 -11.58 -5.35
N PHE A 47 8.37 -11.90 -4.07
CA PHE A 47 7.49 -13.00 -3.68
C PHE A 47 6.03 -12.71 -4.09
N VAL A 48 5.53 -11.53 -3.76
CA VAL A 48 4.16 -11.11 -4.09
C VAL A 48 3.94 -11.13 -5.61
N SER A 49 4.92 -10.67 -6.40
CA SER A 49 4.85 -10.71 -7.88
C SER A 49 4.68 -12.13 -8.43
N VAL A 50 5.50 -13.08 -7.96
CA VAL A 50 5.43 -14.48 -8.40
C VAL A 50 4.10 -15.13 -8.00
N TYR A 51 3.64 -14.87 -6.78
CA TYR A 51 2.37 -15.42 -6.29
C TYR A 51 1.16 -14.81 -6.99
N GLU A 52 1.18 -13.52 -7.28
CA GLU A 52 0.12 -12.84 -8.00
C GLU A 52 -0.03 -13.39 -9.42
N GLY A 53 1.09 -13.61 -10.12
CA GLY A 53 1.09 -14.28 -11.43
C GLY A 53 0.53 -15.70 -11.37
N TRP A 54 0.94 -16.46 -10.36
CA TRP A 54 0.45 -17.83 -10.19
C TRP A 54 -1.04 -17.88 -9.85
N GLU A 55 -1.52 -17.09 -8.91
CA GLU A 55 -2.94 -17.10 -8.52
C GLU A 55 -3.82 -16.49 -9.61
N THR A 56 -3.35 -15.47 -10.33
CA THR A 56 -4.07 -14.95 -11.51
C THR A 56 -4.25 -16.03 -12.57
N SER A 57 -3.20 -16.82 -12.86
CA SER A 57 -3.31 -17.94 -13.80
C SER A 57 -4.35 -18.98 -13.37
N ARG A 58 -4.41 -19.30 -12.07
CA ARG A 58 -5.39 -20.25 -11.50
C ARG A 58 -6.80 -19.69 -11.50
N LEU A 59 -6.97 -18.39 -11.25
CA LEU A 59 -8.26 -17.74 -11.28
C LEU A 59 -8.90 -17.81 -12.68
N MET A 60 -8.07 -17.65 -13.72
CA MET A 60 -8.47 -17.70 -15.12
C MET A 60 -8.67 -19.13 -15.66
N ASP A 61 -8.13 -20.16 -15.01
CA ASP A 61 -8.25 -21.55 -15.45
C ASP A 61 -9.68 -22.09 -15.24
N ALA A 62 -10.46 -22.12 -16.33
CA ALA A 62 -11.82 -22.65 -16.34
C ALA A 62 -11.90 -24.18 -16.11
N GLY A 63 -10.78 -24.90 -16.18
CA GLY A 63 -10.68 -26.32 -15.88
C GLY A 63 -10.56 -26.63 -14.38
N LEU A 64 -10.24 -25.64 -13.55
CA LEU A 64 -10.19 -25.82 -12.09
C LEU A 64 -11.58 -25.83 -11.46
N ASP A 65 -11.67 -26.53 -10.33
CA ASP A 65 -12.88 -26.52 -9.51
C ASP A 65 -13.20 -25.08 -9.04
N PRO A 66 -14.48 -24.65 -9.01
CA PRO A 66 -14.86 -23.32 -8.56
C PRO A 66 -14.31 -22.94 -7.17
N TYR A 67 -14.14 -23.89 -6.26
CA TYR A 67 -13.53 -23.65 -4.95
C TYR A 67 -12.06 -23.23 -5.08
N GLN A 68 -11.29 -23.86 -5.98
CA GLN A 68 -9.89 -23.50 -6.20
C GLN A 68 -9.77 -22.12 -6.83
N ARG A 69 -10.64 -21.78 -7.78
CA ARG A 69 -10.72 -20.44 -8.38
C ARG A 69 -11.12 -19.38 -7.35
N ALA A 70 -12.02 -19.71 -6.43
CA ALA A 70 -12.39 -18.82 -5.32
C ALA A 70 -11.24 -18.58 -4.32
N ILE A 71 -10.38 -19.58 -4.10
CA ILE A 71 -9.15 -19.38 -3.32
C ILE A 71 -8.19 -18.44 -4.05
N ALA A 72 -7.97 -18.68 -5.34
CA ALA A 72 -7.11 -17.84 -6.17
C ALA A 72 -7.58 -16.38 -6.18
N ALA A 73 -8.89 -16.14 -6.34
CA ALA A 73 -9.49 -14.81 -6.26
C ALA A 73 -9.20 -14.09 -4.93
N LYS A 74 -9.23 -14.80 -3.80
CA LYS A 74 -8.94 -14.21 -2.49
C LYS A 74 -7.48 -13.77 -2.39
N PHE A 75 -6.56 -14.55 -2.94
CA PHE A 75 -5.15 -14.19 -2.96
C PHE A 75 -4.87 -12.99 -3.87
N VAL A 76 -5.44 -12.96 -5.08
CA VAL A 76 -5.36 -11.79 -5.99
C VAL A 76 -5.84 -10.51 -5.30
N VAL A 77 -7.02 -10.56 -4.66
CA VAL A 77 -7.56 -9.42 -3.91
C VAL A 77 -6.62 -8.99 -2.77
N HIS A 78 -6.03 -9.94 -2.06
CA HIS A 78 -5.17 -9.67 -0.91
C HIS A 78 -3.82 -9.07 -1.32
N PHE A 79 -3.15 -9.70 -2.28
CA PHE A 79 -1.78 -9.35 -2.68
C PHE A 79 -1.70 -8.06 -3.49
N ILE A 80 -2.73 -7.73 -4.28
CA ILE A 80 -2.85 -6.38 -4.87
C ILE A 80 -3.00 -5.33 -3.75
N GLY A 81 -3.65 -5.64 -2.63
CA GLY A 81 -3.64 -4.77 -1.45
C GLY A 81 -2.24 -4.62 -0.84
N ASP A 82 -1.60 -5.76 -0.52
CA ASP A 82 -0.30 -5.80 0.16
C ASP A 82 0.81 -5.11 -0.62
N ILE A 83 0.86 -5.25 -1.95
CA ILE A 83 1.91 -4.61 -2.76
C ILE A 83 1.84 -3.07 -2.72
N HIS A 84 0.70 -2.51 -2.31
CA HIS A 84 0.53 -1.07 -2.10
C HIS A 84 0.92 -0.62 -0.68
N GLN A 85 1.26 -1.52 0.23
CA GLN A 85 1.82 -1.17 1.53
C GLN A 85 3.36 -1.01 1.37
N PRO A 86 3.94 0.19 1.54
CA PRO A 86 5.36 0.45 1.28
C PRO A 86 6.32 -0.54 1.96
N LEU A 87 6.07 -0.91 3.21
CA LEU A 87 6.92 -1.82 3.99
C LEU A 87 6.79 -3.30 3.58
N HIS A 88 5.80 -3.68 2.76
CA HIS A 88 5.77 -4.98 2.09
C HIS A 88 6.71 -5.04 0.89
N THR A 89 7.36 -3.92 0.55
CA THR A 89 8.36 -3.84 -0.53
C THR A 89 9.77 -3.57 -0.01
N GLU A 90 9.99 -3.68 1.31
CA GLU A 90 11.24 -3.30 1.97
C GLU A 90 11.83 -4.41 2.85
N GLY A 91 13.16 -4.57 2.81
CA GLY A 91 13.91 -5.55 3.59
C GLY A 91 14.34 -5.05 4.97
N LEU A 92 14.51 -3.74 5.15
CA LEU A 92 15.00 -3.09 6.36
C LEU A 92 14.29 -3.65 7.59
N LEU A 93 15.05 -4.34 8.44
CA LEU A 93 14.57 -4.93 9.68
C LEU A 93 13.26 -5.74 9.52
N ARG A 94 13.17 -6.52 8.42
CA ARG A 94 11.99 -7.32 8.04
C ARG A 94 10.78 -6.43 7.78
N GLY A 95 10.91 -5.51 6.82
CA GLY A 95 9.84 -4.54 6.48
C GLY A 95 9.44 -3.67 7.68
N GLY A 96 10.38 -3.27 8.53
CA GLY A 96 10.10 -2.45 9.71
C GLY A 96 9.55 -3.20 10.94
N ASN A 97 9.35 -4.52 10.89
CA ASN A 97 8.92 -5.30 12.06
C ASN A 97 9.93 -5.24 13.23
N GLY A 98 11.21 -5.04 12.92
CA GLY A 98 12.28 -4.86 13.90
C GLY A 98 12.32 -3.49 14.56
N ILE A 99 11.72 -2.46 13.96
CA ILE A 99 11.73 -1.08 14.47
C ILE A 99 10.64 -0.95 15.53
N LYS A 100 11.02 -0.81 16.80
CA LYS A 100 10.07 -0.79 17.91
C LYS A 100 9.58 0.62 18.14
N VAL A 101 8.26 0.79 18.16
CA VAL A 101 7.62 2.10 18.27
C VAL A 101 6.41 1.98 19.20
N ARG A 102 5.76 3.12 19.45
CA ARG A 102 4.47 3.18 20.11
C ARG A 102 3.45 3.84 19.17
N PHE A 103 2.19 3.55 19.41
CA PHE A 103 1.09 4.25 18.77
C PHE A 103 -0.03 4.44 19.78
N ASN A 104 -0.45 5.68 20.04
CA ASN A 104 -1.42 6.02 21.08
C ASN A 104 -1.04 5.41 22.44
N GLY A 105 0.24 5.52 22.78
CA GLY A 105 0.82 5.05 24.03
C GLY A 105 1.04 3.53 24.13
N ARG A 106 0.64 2.73 23.15
CA ARG A 106 0.77 1.26 23.16
C ARG A 106 2.00 0.81 22.38
N ASN A 107 2.71 -0.21 22.89
CA ASN A 107 3.85 -0.79 22.20
C ASN A 107 3.40 -1.44 20.88
N SER A 108 4.17 -1.20 19.81
CA SER A 108 3.96 -1.71 18.47
C SER A 108 5.31 -1.87 17.74
N ASN A 109 5.26 -2.04 16.42
CA ASN A 109 6.40 -1.93 15.52
C ASN A 109 5.98 -1.12 14.27
N LEU A 110 6.95 -0.61 13.51
CA LEU A 110 6.66 0.28 12.38
C LEU A 110 5.75 -0.39 11.33
N HIS A 111 5.97 -1.68 11.03
CA HIS A 111 5.15 -2.44 10.09
C HIS A 111 3.68 -2.46 10.51
N SER A 112 3.40 -2.85 11.76
CA SER A 112 2.03 -2.90 12.28
C SER A 112 1.36 -1.52 12.40
N VAL A 113 2.14 -0.44 12.53
CA VAL A 113 1.60 0.92 12.48
C VAL A 113 1.08 1.24 11.08
N TRP A 114 1.82 0.86 10.03
CA TRP A 114 1.42 1.07 8.63
C TRP A 114 0.33 0.11 8.14
N ASP A 115 0.37 -1.16 8.55
CA ASP A 115 -0.66 -2.15 8.20
C ASP A 115 -2.03 -1.82 8.79
N SER A 116 -2.06 -1.23 9.99
CA SER A 116 -3.29 -1.19 10.79
C SER A 116 -3.48 0.12 11.53
N ALA A 117 -2.54 0.52 12.39
CA ALA A 117 -2.81 1.54 13.39
C ALA A 117 -3.17 2.91 12.78
N ILE A 118 -2.52 3.32 11.69
CA ILE A 118 -2.81 4.58 10.99
C ILE A 118 -4.23 4.57 10.42
N ALA A 119 -4.60 3.53 9.68
CA ALA A 119 -5.91 3.42 9.05
C ALA A 119 -7.04 3.27 10.10
N GLU A 120 -6.85 2.41 11.09
CA GLU A 120 -7.81 2.21 12.18
C GLU A 120 -8.01 3.48 13.02
N HIS A 121 -6.95 4.28 13.20
CA HIS A 121 -7.04 5.57 13.87
C HIS A 121 -7.87 6.57 13.06
N LEU A 122 -7.68 6.64 11.74
CA LEU A 122 -8.46 7.48 10.84
C LEU A 122 -9.95 7.12 10.89
N ILE A 123 -10.28 5.83 10.75
CA ILE A 123 -11.68 5.39 10.59
C ILE A 123 -12.38 5.10 11.93
N GLY A 124 -11.65 5.14 13.05
CA GLY A 124 -12.16 4.94 14.41
C GLY A 124 -12.40 3.47 14.80
N GLY A 125 -11.73 2.52 14.15
CA GLY A 125 -11.83 1.08 14.45
C GLY A 125 -11.47 0.18 13.26
N TYR A 126 -11.87 -1.09 13.31
CA TYR A 126 -11.47 -2.11 12.31
C TYR A 126 -12.65 -2.94 11.75
N THR A 127 -13.90 -2.51 11.98
CA THR A 127 -15.07 -3.31 11.56
C THR A 127 -15.30 -3.21 10.06
N PRO A 128 -15.89 -4.25 9.41
CA PRO A 128 -16.25 -4.19 8.00
C PRO A 128 -17.16 -3.01 7.64
N ALA A 129 -18.04 -2.59 8.55
CA ALA A 129 -18.91 -1.43 8.33
C ALA A 129 -18.12 -0.10 8.24
N LEU A 130 -17.07 0.05 9.07
CA LEU A 130 -16.18 1.21 9.01
C LEU A 130 -15.33 1.18 7.74
N ALA A 131 -14.78 0.01 7.40
CA ALA A 131 -14.02 -0.17 6.15
C ALA A 131 -14.87 0.13 4.91
N GLN A 132 -16.12 -0.34 4.88
CA GLN A 132 -17.05 -0.06 3.78
C GLN A 132 -17.35 1.43 3.66
N LYS A 133 -17.58 2.12 4.79
CA LYS A 133 -17.79 3.57 4.77
C LYS A 133 -16.56 4.30 4.22
N TRP A 134 -15.37 3.97 4.71
CA TRP A 134 -14.12 4.59 4.24
C TRP A 134 -13.87 4.32 2.76
N ALA A 135 -14.15 3.10 2.28
CA ALA A 135 -14.07 2.77 0.86
C ALA A 135 -15.03 3.63 0.01
N GLY A 136 -16.24 3.91 0.51
CA GLY A 136 -17.17 4.84 -0.14
C GLY A 136 -16.65 6.29 -0.19
N ASP A 137 -16.03 6.75 0.91
CA ASP A 137 -15.39 8.06 0.97
C ASP A 137 -14.22 8.17 -0.03
N LEU A 138 -13.37 7.14 -0.14
CA LEU A 138 -12.27 7.06 -1.11
C LEU A 138 -12.77 6.95 -2.55
N LEU A 139 -13.88 6.24 -2.80
CA LEU A 139 -14.49 6.15 -4.12
C LEU A 139 -14.94 7.54 -4.61
N GLY A 140 -15.54 8.35 -3.74
CA GLY A 140 -15.87 9.75 -4.07
C GLY A 140 -14.63 10.56 -4.45
N ASP A 141 -13.51 10.35 -3.76
CA ASP A 141 -12.24 10.99 -4.08
C ASP A 141 -11.63 10.51 -5.42
N VAL A 142 -11.83 9.25 -5.77
CA VAL A 142 -11.43 8.63 -7.05
C VAL A 142 -12.30 9.13 -8.22
N GLU A 143 -13.62 9.19 -8.06
CA GLU A 143 -14.54 9.53 -9.15
C GLU A 143 -14.55 11.02 -9.49
N GLY A 144 -14.39 11.91 -8.50
CA GLY A 144 -14.44 13.35 -8.75
C GLY A 144 -13.77 14.24 -7.71
N GLY A 145 -13.17 13.67 -6.67
CA GLY A 145 -12.48 14.41 -5.62
C GLY A 145 -10.97 14.43 -5.80
N LEU A 146 -10.26 14.26 -4.69
CA LEU A 146 -8.82 14.50 -4.60
C LEU A 146 -7.97 13.67 -5.56
N TYR A 147 -8.38 12.43 -5.83
CA TYR A 147 -7.60 11.47 -6.60
C TYR A 147 -8.02 11.38 -8.07
N SER A 148 -9.17 11.92 -8.46
CA SER A 148 -9.69 11.91 -9.83
C SER A 148 -8.64 12.26 -10.90
N PRO A 149 -7.79 13.31 -10.74
CA PRO A 149 -6.77 13.64 -11.74
C PRO A 149 -5.63 12.62 -11.86
N LEU A 150 -5.49 11.69 -10.91
CA LEU A 150 -4.41 10.70 -10.84
C LEU A 150 -4.83 9.32 -11.37
N VAL A 151 -6.14 9.05 -11.46
CA VAL A 151 -6.69 7.72 -11.75
C VAL A 151 -6.21 7.16 -13.07
N ASP A 152 -6.18 7.97 -14.13
CA ASP A 152 -5.73 7.51 -15.45
C ASP A 152 -4.27 7.02 -15.41
N GLY A 153 -3.40 7.71 -14.67
CA GLY A 153 -2.02 7.27 -14.47
C GLY A 153 -1.90 6.03 -13.57
N TRP A 154 -2.87 5.76 -12.69
CA TRP A 154 -2.87 4.54 -11.87
C TRP A 154 -3.25 3.29 -12.66
N ARG A 155 -4.08 3.47 -13.70
CA ARG A 155 -4.52 2.45 -14.66
C ARG A 155 -3.47 2.16 -15.73
N GLU A 156 -2.61 3.12 -16.01
CA GLU A 156 -1.58 2.97 -17.03
C GLU A 156 -0.67 1.76 -16.74
N GLY A 157 -0.54 0.88 -17.73
CA GLY A 157 0.31 -0.30 -17.65
C GLY A 157 -0.23 -1.43 -16.78
N VAL A 158 -1.51 -1.42 -16.38
CA VAL A 158 -2.18 -2.60 -15.81
C VAL A 158 -2.45 -3.58 -16.96
N THR A 159 -1.79 -4.74 -16.97
CA THR A 159 -1.96 -5.76 -18.02
C THR A 159 -1.69 -7.16 -17.52
N LEU A 160 -2.43 -8.15 -18.05
CA LEU A 160 -2.21 -9.58 -17.80
C LEU A 160 -1.15 -10.19 -18.74
N ALA A 161 -0.76 -9.48 -19.81
CA ALA A 161 0.27 -9.95 -20.75
C ALA A 161 1.67 -10.01 -20.11
N ASP A 162 1.91 -9.18 -19.09
CA ASP A 162 3.12 -9.15 -18.28
C ASP A 162 2.74 -8.90 -16.81
N VAL A 163 2.29 -9.97 -16.14
CA VAL A 163 1.87 -9.87 -14.74
C VAL A 163 3.03 -9.45 -13.84
N GLU A 164 4.18 -10.09 -14.01
CA GLU A 164 5.36 -9.80 -13.19
C GLU A 164 5.79 -8.34 -13.35
N GLY A 165 5.90 -7.83 -14.58
CA GLY A 165 6.24 -6.43 -14.81
C GLY A 165 5.19 -5.46 -14.27
N SER A 166 3.89 -5.79 -14.35
CA SER A 166 2.82 -4.98 -13.77
C SER A 166 2.96 -4.86 -12.26
N VAL A 167 3.10 -6.00 -11.55
CA VAL A 167 3.22 -6.02 -10.10
C VAL A 167 4.53 -5.38 -9.65
N MET A 168 5.65 -5.60 -10.36
CA MET A 168 6.94 -4.99 -10.03
C MET A 168 6.95 -3.47 -10.23
N ARG A 169 6.18 -2.93 -11.18
CA ARG A 169 5.98 -1.47 -11.29
C ARG A 169 5.28 -0.93 -10.04
N TRP A 170 4.19 -1.56 -9.61
CA TRP A 170 3.46 -1.16 -8.40
C TRP A 170 4.34 -1.28 -7.15
N ALA A 171 5.11 -2.36 -7.04
CA ALA A 171 6.06 -2.56 -5.95
C ALA A 171 7.12 -1.45 -5.90
N GLY A 172 7.65 -1.03 -7.06
CA GLY A 172 8.61 0.07 -7.15
C GLY A 172 8.00 1.40 -6.74
N GLU A 173 6.76 1.68 -7.11
CA GLU A 173 6.04 2.88 -6.67
C GLU A 173 5.80 2.90 -5.15
N SER A 174 5.38 1.78 -4.58
CA SER A 174 5.20 1.62 -3.14
C SER A 174 6.53 1.76 -2.39
N ASN A 175 7.62 1.20 -2.92
CA ASN A 175 8.94 1.30 -2.28
C ASN A 175 9.45 2.75 -2.23
N ARG A 176 9.18 3.59 -3.24
CA ARG A 176 9.57 5.01 -3.20
C ARG A 176 9.00 5.73 -1.98
N LEU A 177 7.78 5.40 -1.57
CA LEU A 177 7.15 5.97 -0.38
C LEU A 177 7.91 5.62 0.91
N VAL A 178 8.74 4.57 0.92
CA VAL A 178 9.60 4.27 2.07
C VAL A 178 10.54 5.44 2.36
N CYS A 179 11.14 6.04 1.34
CA CYS A 179 12.05 7.17 1.50
C CYS A 179 11.34 8.52 1.56
N GLU A 180 10.21 8.65 0.87
CA GLU A 180 9.48 9.92 0.80
C GLU A 180 8.65 10.17 2.06
N VAL A 181 8.15 9.10 2.70
CA VAL A 181 7.14 9.21 3.77
C VAL A 181 7.44 8.32 4.97
N VAL A 182 7.78 7.05 4.77
CA VAL A 182 7.88 6.08 5.88
C VAL A 182 9.07 6.39 6.79
N VAL A 183 10.24 6.61 6.20
CA VAL A 183 11.48 6.88 6.92
C VAL A 183 11.81 8.37 6.85
N PRO A 184 11.83 9.07 7.99
CA PRO A 184 12.04 10.52 8.00
C PRO A 184 13.49 10.89 7.69
N GLU A 185 13.69 12.18 7.41
CA GLU A 185 15.03 12.77 7.34
C GLU A 185 15.80 12.49 8.64
N GLY A 186 17.00 11.90 8.51
CA GLY A 186 17.81 11.44 9.64
C GLY A 186 17.78 9.93 9.90
N GLY A 187 16.98 9.17 9.15
CA GLY A 187 17.00 7.70 9.17
C GLY A 187 15.94 7.07 10.06
N TRP A 188 15.80 5.75 9.95
CA TRP A 188 14.76 4.97 10.64
C TRP A 188 15.01 4.91 12.14
N GLU A 189 16.26 5.04 12.58
CA GLU A 189 16.67 5.04 13.99
C GLU A 189 15.99 6.15 14.77
N THR A 190 15.62 7.24 14.08
CA THR A 190 14.88 8.35 14.69
C THR A 190 13.47 7.97 15.10
N LEU A 191 12.92 6.85 14.63
CA LEU A 191 11.58 6.35 14.97
C LEU A 191 11.60 5.46 16.22
N GLU A 192 12.74 4.88 16.58
CA GLU A 192 12.85 3.88 17.63
C GLU A 192 12.36 4.44 18.99
N GLY A 193 11.45 3.71 19.62
CA GLY A 193 10.81 4.05 20.90
C GLY A 193 9.81 5.21 20.86
N LYS A 194 9.64 5.91 19.73
CA LYS A 194 8.74 7.06 19.62
C LYS A 194 7.28 6.64 19.51
N ASP A 195 6.39 7.54 19.94
CA ASP A 195 4.96 7.42 19.67
C ASP A 195 4.63 8.07 18.33
N LEU A 196 4.10 7.28 17.40
CA LEU A 196 3.85 7.68 16.02
C LEU A 196 2.43 8.22 15.78
N SER A 197 1.60 8.35 16.81
CA SER A 197 0.22 8.85 16.66
C SER A 197 0.09 10.38 16.62
N GLY A 198 1.20 11.12 16.62
CA GLY A 198 1.24 12.59 16.47
C GLY A 198 1.69 13.01 15.07
N ASP A 199 2.70 13.89 14.99
CA ASP A 199 3.22 14.45 13.73
C ASP A 199 3.55 13.41 12.65
N TYR A 200 3.97 12.20 13.04
CA TYR A 200 4.23 11.10 12.11
C TYR A 200 2.94 10.63 11.42
N TYR A 201 1.85 10.45 12.18
CA TYR A 201 0.54 10.10 11.63
C TYR A 201 0.06 11.16 10.64
N ASP A 202 0.15 12.45 10.99
CA ASP A 202 -0.28 13.55 10.14
C ASP A 202 0.49 13.59 8.80
N GLN A 203 1.76 13.16 8.80
CA GLN A 203 2.58 13.05 7.60
C GLN A 203 2.27 11.79 6.77
N ALA A 204 1.99 10.66 7.44
CA ALA A 204 1.83 9.36 6.79
C ALA A 204 0.41 9.12 6.24
N ILE A 205 -0.63 9.68 6.87
CA ILE A 205 -2.01 9.29 6.58
C ILE A 205 -2.42 9.53 5.12
N GLY A 206 -1.96 10.62 4.51
CA GLY A 206 -2.27 10.91 3.10
C GLY A 206 -1.68 9.89 2.13
N ALA A 207 -0.52 9.29 2.46
CA ALA A 207 0.07 8.22 1.67
C ALA A 207 -0.69 6.90 1.84
N VAL A 208 -1.15 6.60 3.07
CA VAL A 208 -1.99 5.43 3.35
C VAL A 208 -3.31 5.50 2.58
N GLU A 209 -4.05 6.62 2.67
CA GLU A 209 -5.31 6.80 1.93
C GLU A 209 -5.10 6.67 0.41
N MET A 210 -4.05 7.30 -0.13
CA MET A 210 -3.74 7.23 -1.56
C MET A 210 -3.41 5.81 -2.01
N GLN A 211 -2.60 5.07 -1.25
CA GLN A 211 -2.21 3.71 -1.62
C GLN A 211 -3.39 2.75 -1.53
N VAL A 212 -4.30 2.91 -0.57
CA VAL A 212 -5.56 2.13 -0.50
C VAL A 212 -6.47 2.44 -1.68
N ALA A 213 -6.63 3.72 -2.05
CA ALA A 213 -7.41 4.11 -3.22
C ALA A 213 -6.81 3.54 -4.52
N ARG A 214 -5.49 3.68 -4.69
CA ARG A 214 -4.74 3.17 -5.84
C ARG A 214 -4.81 1.65 -5.96
N ALA A 215 -4.70 0.93 -4.85
CA ALA A 215 -4.89 -0.52 -4.82
C ALA A 215 -6.29 -0.92 -5.27
N GLY A 216 -7.33 -0.21 -4.81
CA GLY A 216 -8.71 -0.44 -5.22
C GLY A 216 -8.95 -0.23 -6.72
N VAL A 217 -8.41 0.86 -7.29
CA VAL A 217 -8.47 1.13 -8.73
C VAL A 217 -7.79 0.02 -9.52
N ARG A 218 -6.56 -0.36 -9.16
CA ARG A 218 -5.80 -1.40 -9.87
C ARG A 218 -6.43 -2.78 -9.75
N LEU A 219 -6.98 -3.11 -8.59
CA LEU A 219 -7.71 -4.36 -8.37
C LEU A 219 -8.95 -4.44 -9.28
N ALA A 220 -9.70 -3.33 -9.42
CA ALA A 220 -10.86 -3.29 -10.30
C ALA A 220 -10.45 -3.55 -11.77
N GLU A 221 -9.44 -2.82 -12.27
CA GLU A 221 -8.93 -3.04 -13.64
C GLU A 221 -8.41 -4.47 -13.85
N TRP A 222 -7.69 -5.02 -12.86
CA TRP A 222 -7.18 -6.40 -12.92
C TRP A 222 -8.31 -7.43 -13.02
N LEU A 223 -9.34 -7.28 -12.19
CA LEU A 223 -10.50 -8.17 -12.19
C LEU A 223 -11.33 -8.03 -13.47
N ASP A 224 -11.43 -6.83 -14.04
CA ASP A 224 -12.07 -6.59 -15.32
C ASP A 224 -11.32 -7.31 -16.47
N LEU A 225 -9.99 -7.29 -16.47
CA LEU A 225 -9.18 -8.06 -17.43
C LEU A 225 -9.38 -9.58 -17.25
N VAL A 226 -9.36 -10.07 -16.01
CA VAL A 226 -9.58 -11.49 -15.69
C VAL A 226 -10.98 -11.95 -16.11
N ALA A 227 -12.01 -11.13 -15.85
CA ALA A 227 -13.40 -11.46 -16.12
C ALA A 227 -13.77 -11.28 -17.60
N GLY A 228 -13.18 -10.27 -18.25
CA GLY A 228 -13.34 -10.02 -19.67
C GLY A 228 -12.85 -11.21 -20.50
N GLY A 229 -11.76 -11.83 -20.04
CA GLY A 229 -10.97 -12.79 -20.81
C GLY A 229 -10.43 -12.09 -22.04
N GLU A 230 -9.15 -12.22 -22.37
CA GLU A 230 -8.74 -11.90 -23.73
C GLU A 230 -9.46 -12.86 -24.69
N ARG A 231 -10.66 -12.46 -25.14
CA ARG A 231 -11.17 -12.78 -26.46
C ARG A 231 -10.46 -11.86 -27.44
N GLU A 232 -9.15 -12.04 -27.57
CA GLU A 232 -8.48 -11.76 -28.83
C GLU A 232 -8.44 -13.07 -29.63
N GLU A 233 -9.60 -13.44 -30.16
CA GLU A 233 -9.64 -14.08 -31.47
C GLU A 233 -10.29 -13.06 -32.41
N LEU A 234 -9.49 -12.52 -33.33
CA LEU A 234 -9.73 -12.52 -34.78
C LEU A 234 -8.55 -11.85 -35.51
#